data_AF-A0A968X4P8-F1
#
_entry.id   AF-A0A968X4P8-F1
#
_cell.length_a   1.000
_cell.length_b   1.000
_cell.length_c   1.000
_cell.angle_alpha   90.00
_cell.angle_beta   90.00
_cell.angle_gamma   90.00
#
_symmetry.space_group_name_H-M   'P 1'
#
loop_
_entity.id
_entity.type
_entity.pdbx_description
1 polymer ?
#
loop_
_entity_poly.entity_id
_entity_poly.type
_entity_poly.pdbx_seq_one_letter_code
_entity_poly.pdbx_strand_id
1 'polypeptide(L)'
;MVTSVGFPAPLFFAFIGALAETVGAVLLMIGLGTRWAALALAITFFVAAFLYGSNTPITFLSLPQLLFWVFVGFGLTGSGRLSVDSLIRNRLRLT
;
A
#
# COMPACT_ATOMS: atom_id res chain seq x y z
N MET A 1 -17.76 13.56 -4.11
CA MET A 1 -17.11 14.01 -2.87
C MET A 1 -15.58 14.04 -2.98
N VAL A 2 -15.04 14.70 -4.02
CA VAL A 2 -13.63 15.18 -4.08
C VAL A 2 -13.56 16.65 -4.54
N THR A 3 -14.67 17.17 -5.08
CA THR A 3 -14.86 18.54 -5.56
C THR A 3 -15.01 19.57 -4.44
N SER A 4 -15.24 19.14 -3.19
CA SER A 4 -15.54 20.01 -2.04
C SER A 4 -14.35 20.30 -1.12
N VAL A 5 -13.15 19.83 -1.45
CA VAL A 5 -11.96 19.92 -0.57
C VAL A 5 -11.03 21.10 -0.95
N GLY A 6 -11.35 21.87 -2.00
CA GLY A 6 -10.49 22.98 -2.46
C GLY A 6 -9.12 22.53 -2.98
N PHE A 7 -8.96 21.23 -3.24
CA PHE A 7 -7.72 20.64 -3.69
C PHE A 7 -7.50 20.90 -5.19
N PRO A 8 -6.31 21.34 -5.64
CA PRO A 8 -6.07 21.56 -7.06
C PRO A 8 -6.19 20.23 -7.83
N ALA A 9 -7.08 20.20 -8.83
CA ALA A 9 -7.38 19.04 -9.69
C ALA A 9 -7.70 17.71 -8.94
N PRO A 10 -8.80 17.64 -8.18
CA PRO A 10 -9.11 16.48 -7.33
C PRO A 10 -9.25 15.15 -8.10
N LEU A 11 -9.77 15.22 -9.32
CA LEU A 11 -9.95 14.03 -10.18
C LEU A 11 -8.62 13.42 -10.60
N PHE A 12 -7.63 14.26 -10.90
CA PHE A 12 -6.30 13.83 -11.36
C PHE A 12 -5.56 13.07 -10.26
N PHE A 13 -5.54 13.64 -9.05
CA PHE A 13 -4.90 12.99 -7.91
C PHE A 13 -5.66 11.75 -7.43
N ALA A 14 -7.00 11.74 -7.51
CA ALA A 14 -7.78 10.54 -7.23
C ALA A 14 -7.44 9.41 -8.22
N PHE A 15 -7.27 9.72 -9.50
CA PHE A 15 -6.91 8.73 -10.51
C PHE A 15 -5.49 8.17 -10.30
N ILE A 16 -4.53 9.03 -9.96
CA ILE A 16 -3.17 8.61 -9.62
C ILE A 16 -3.16 7.75 -8.35
N GLY A 17 -3.92 8.15 -7.32
CA GLY A 17 -4.06 7.37 -6.09
C GLY A 17 -4.64 5.98 -6.36
N ALA A 18 -5.72 5.89 -7.15
CA ALA A 18 -6.34 4.62 -7.53
C ALA A 18 -5.39 3.73 -8.35
N LEU A 19 -4.63 4.30 -9.29
CA LEU A 19 -3.60 3.58 -10.03
C LEU A 19 -2.49 3.08 -9.10
N ALA A 20 -2.00 3.92 -8.19
CA ALA A 20 -0.96 3.55 -7.24
C ALA A 20 -1.40 2.41 -6.30
N GLU A 21 -2.63 2.46 -5.80
CA GLU A 21 -3.21 1.36 -5.00
C GLU A 21 -3.34 0.07 -5.80
N THR A 22 -3.89 0.15 -7.01
CA THR A 22 -4.14 -1.06 -7.82
C THR A 22 -2.82 -1.72 -8.26
N VAL A 23 -1.90 -0.92 -8.80
CA VAL A 23 -0.59 -1.40 -9.25
C VAL A 23 0.22 -1.87 -8.04
N GLY A 24 0.27 -1.10 -6.95
CA GLY A 24 0.96 -1.47 -5.72
C GLY A 24 0.43 -2.79 -5.13
N ALA A 25 -0.89 -2.97 -5.10
CA ALA A 25 -1.53 -4.19 -4.59
C ALA A 25 -1.18 -5.40 -5.46
N VAL A 26 -1.20 -5.27 -6.78
CA VAL A 26 -0.82 -6.35 -7.71
C VAL A 26 0.66 -6.71 -7.54
N LEU A 27 1.56 -5.72 -7.45
CA LEU A 27 2.99 -5.99 -7.20
C LEU A 27 3.21 -6.70 -5.86
N LEU A 28 2.51 -6.26 -4.81
CA LEU A 28 2.60 -6.87 -3.49
C LEU A 28 2.07 -8.31 -3.50
N MET A 29 0.96 -8.56 -4.20
CA MET A 29 0.33 -9.89 -4.34
C MET A 29 1.24 -10.87 -5.08
N ILE A 30 1.91 -10.43 -6.16
CA ILE A 30 2.89 -11.24 -6.90
C ILE A 30 4.16 -11.44 -6.07
N GLY A 31 4.42 -10.57 -5.09
CA GLY A 31 5.62 -10.64 -4.28
C GLY A 31 6.86 -10.11 -5.00
N LEU A 32 6.68 -9.23 -5.98
CA LEU A 32 7.77 -8.58 -6.71
C LEU A 32 8.11 -7.26 -6.03
N GLY A 33 9.30 -7.15 -5.43
CA GLY A 33 9.70 -5.93 -4.73
C GLY A 33 8.77 -5.57 -3.55
N THR A 34 8.35 -6.58 -2.77
CA THR A 34 7.35 -6.45 -1.70
C THR A 34 7.58 -5.30 -0.74
N ARG A 35 8.83 -4.99 -0.40
CA ARG A 35 9.17 -3.86 0.48
C ARG A 35 8.77 -2.52 -0.14
N TRP A 36 9.09 -2.31 -1.41
CA TRP A 36 8.79 -1.07 -2.12
C TRP A 36 7.29 -0.94 -2.42
N ALA A 37 6.64 -2.04 -2.82
CA ALA A 37 5.20 -2.08 -3.06
C ALA A 37 4.41 -1.83 -1.76
N ALA A 38 4.81 -2.46 -0.65
CA ALA A 38 4.19 -2.26 0.66
C ALA A 38 4.39 -0.83 1.19
N LEU A 39 5.56 -0.23 0.98
CA LEU A 39 5.80 1.18 1.35
C LEU A 39 4.91 2.13 0.54
N ALA A 40 4.79 1.92 -0.77
CA ALA A 40 3.92 2.74 -1.61
C ALA A 40 2.46 2.67 -1.14
N LEU A 41 1.96 1.47 -0.83
CA LEU A 41 0.62 1.27 -0.28
C LEU A 41 0.46 1.84 1.14
N ALA A 42 1.46 1.69 2.01
CA ALA A 42 1.41 2.28 3.34
C ALA A 42 1.27 3.81 3.27
N ILE A 43 1.91 4.48 2.31
CA ILE A 43 1.79 5.93 2.14
C ILE A 43 0.38 6.33 1.69
N THR A 44 -0.22 5.63 0.71
CA THR A 44 -1.57 5.96 0.23
C THR A 44 -2.61 5.79 1.35
N PHE A 45 -2.51 4.68 2.08
CA PHE A 45 -3.40 4.39 3.20
C PHE A 45 -3.14 5.27 4.42
N PHE A 46 -1.91 5.77 4.62
CA PHE A 46 -1.62 6.79 5.64
C PHE A 46 -2.37 8.09 5.34
N VAL A 47 -2.29 8.57 4.09
CA VAL A 47 -3.01 9.77 3.65
C VAL A 47 -4.54 9.57 3.78
N ALA A 48 -5.03 8.39 3.36
CA ALA A 48 -6.45 8.08 3.45
C ALA A 48 -6.95 7.92 4.90
N ALA A 49 -6.14 7.38 5.82
CA ALA A 49 -6.54 7.14 7.20
C ALA A 49 -6.39 8.37 8.10
N PHE A 50 -5.26 9.10 7.98
CA PHE A 50 -4.89 10.15 8.93
C PHE A 50 -5.13 11.57 8.41
N LEU A 51 -4.99 11.82 7.10
CA LEU A 51 -5.17 13.16 6.54
C LEU A 51 -6.61 13.43 6.12
N TYR A 52 -7.28 12.43 5.54
CA TYR A 52 -8.64 12.58 5.00
C TYR A 52 -9.67 11.62 5.60
N GLY A 53 -9.22 10.65 6.39
CA GLY A 53 -10.09 9.69 7.04
C GLY A 53 -10.87 10.36 8.17
N SER A 54 -12.03 9.79 8.50
CA SER A 54 -12.68 10.10 9.77
C SER A 54 -11.66 9.86 10.88
N ASN A 55 -11.44 10.84 11.75
CA ASN A 55 -10.44 10.81 12.82
C ASN A 55 -10.87 9.83 13.94
N THR A 56 -11.05 8.57 13.58
CA THR A 56 -11.52 7.49 14.45
C THR A 56 -10.42 7.15 15.44
N PRO A 57 -10.74 7.05 16.73
CA PRO A 57 -9.75 6.69 17.73
C PRO A 57 -9.16 5.32 17.39
N ILE A 58 -7.86 5.14 17.68
CA ILE A 58 -7.12 3.88 17.44
C ILE A 58 -7.77 2.64 18.10
N THR A 59 -8.71 2.83 19.03
CA THR A 59 -9.51 1.78 19.65
C THR A 59 -10.53 1.15 18.69
N PHE A 60 -11.00 1.91 17.70
CA PHE A 60 -11.91 1.45 16.65
C PHE A 60 -11.28 1.78 15.29
N LEU A 61 -10.37 0.92 14.82
CA LEU A 61 -9.69 1.17 13.55
C LEU A 61 -10.70 1.16 12.40
N SER A 62 -10.67 2.24 11.63
CA SER A 62 -11.31 2.29 10.32
C SER A 62 -10.55 1.39 9.32
N LEU A 63 -11.23 0.91 8.28
CA LEU A 63 -10.63 0.10 7.21
C LEU A 63 -9.28 0.63 6.68
N PRO A 64 -9.14 1.93 6.33
CA PRO A 64 -7.87 2.43 5.82
C PRO A 64 -6.75 2.40 6.87
N GLN A 65 -7.09 2.53 8.15
CA GLN A 65 -6.14 2.45 9.25
C GLN A 65 -5.67 1.01 9.51
N LEU A 66 -6.56 0.02 9.38
CA LEU A 66 -6.20 -1.40 9.43
C LEU A 66 -5.24 -1.76 8.29
N LEU A 67 -5.59 -1.37 7.07
CA LEU A 67 -4.79 -1.62 5.86
C LEU A 67 -3.41 -0.99 5.97
N PHE A 68 -3.32 0.23 6.50
CA PHE A 68 -2.03 0.87 6.80
C PHE A 68 -1.13 -0.03 7.67
N TRP A 69 -1.62 -0.54 8.80
CA TRP A 69 -0.82 -1.39 9.69
C TRP A 69 -0.43 -2.72 9.05
N VAL A 70 -1.30 -3.30 8.22
CA VAL A 70 -0.99 -4.51 7.45
C VAL A 70 0.16 -4.24 6.46
N PHE A 71 0.11 -3.14 5.70
CA PHE A 71 1.16 -2.80 4.75
C PHE A 71 2.48 -2.43 5.44
N VAL A 72 2.44 -1.75 6.58
CA VAL A 72 3.63 -1.54 7.42
C VAL A 72 4.22 -2.89 7.86
N GLY A 73 3.37 -3.83 8.28
CA GLY A 73 3.78 -5.20 8.60
C GLY A 73 4.51 -5.88 7.44
N PHE A 74 3.94 -5.82 6.23
CA PHE A 74 4.57 -6.36 5.02
C PHE A 74 5.88 -5.64 4.64
N GLY A 75 5.98 -4.33 4.86
CA GLY A 75 7.19 -3.56 4.65
C GLY A 75 8.33 -4.00 5.58
N LEU A 76 8.02 -4.32 6.85
CA LEU A 76 8.99 -4.76 7.86
C LEU A 76 9.38 -6.23 7.71
N THR A 77 8.41 -7.12 7.55
CA THR A 77 8.65 -8.58 7.41
C THR A 77 9.22 -8.94 6.04
N GLY A 78 8.90 -8.18 5.00
CA GLY A 78 9.39 -8.42 3.64
C GLY A 78 8.64 -9.53 2.89
N SER A 79 9.20 -9.98 1.77
CA SER A 79 8.62 -11.03 0.92
C SER A 79 8.66 -12.40 1.59
N GLY A 80 7.53 -13.10 1.62
CA GLY A 80 7.44 -14.48 2.12
C GLY A 80 8.12 -15.51 1.20
N ARG A 81 8.21 -16.77 1.66
CA ARG A 81 8.87 -17.89 0.94
C ARG A 81 8.27 -18.22 -0.43
N LEU A 82 7.03 -17.79 -0.70
CA LEU A 82 6.30 -17.98 -1.97
C LEU A 82 6.37 -16.76 -2.90
N SER A 83 7.00 -15.66 -2.48
CA SER A 83 7.12 -14.48 -3.34
C SER A 83 8.03 -14.76 -4.53
N VAL A 84 7.71 -14.14 -5.68
CA VAL A 84 8.51 -14.26 -6.91
C VAL A 84 9.97 -13.82 -6.67
N ASP A 85 10.22 -12.84 -5.78
CA ASP A 85 11.56 -12.47 -5.33
C ASP A 85 12.33 -13.65 -4.68
N SER A 86 11.65 -14.44 -3.85
CA SER A 86 12.23 -15.60 -3.17
C SER A 86 12.46 -16.77 -4.14
N LEU A 87 11.58 -16.96 -5.12
CA LEU A 87 11.76 -17.99 -6.17
C LEU A 87 12.96 -17.66 -7.08
N ILE A 88 13.08 -16.41 -7.51
CA ILE A 88 14.21 -15.95 -8.35
C ILE A 88 15.53 -16.07 -7.57
N ARG A 89 15.55 -15.65 -6.30
CA ARG A 89 16.74 -15.76 -5.43
C ARG A 89 17.16 -17.20 -5.18
N ASN A 90 16.22 -18.13 -5.00
CA ASN A 90 16.55 -19.55 -4.81
C ASN A 90 17.04 -20.20 -6.11
N ARG A 91 16.53 -19.79 -7.28
CA ARG A 91 17.01 -20.28 -8.58
C ARG A 91 18.43 -19.79 -8.88
N LEU A 92 18.75 -18.54 -8.55
CA LEU A 92 20.09 -17.95 -8.72
C LEU A 92 21.16 -18.52 -7.78
N ARG A 93 20.77 -19.13 -6.66
CA ARG A 93 21.71 -19.77 -5.72
C ARG A 93 22.10 -21.20 -6.10
N LEU A 94 21.49 -21.77 -7.14
CA LEU A 94 21.69 -23.16 -7.57
C LEU A 94 22.51 -23.31 -8.86
N THR A 95 23.05 -22.21 -9.39
CA THR A 95 24.05 -22.15 -10.47
C THR A 95 25.31 -21.53 -9.92
#